data_AF-A0A7X4JUF3-F1
#
_entry.id   AF-A0A7X4JUF3-F1
#
_cell.length_a   1.000
_cell.length_b   1.000
_cell.length_c   1.000
_cell.angle_alpha   90.00
_cell.angle_beta   90.00
_cell.angle_gamma   90.00
#
_symmetry.space_group_name_H-M   'P 1'
#
loop_
_entity.id
_entity.type
_entity.pdbx_description
1 polymer ?
#
loop_
_entity_poly.entity_id
_entity_poly.type
_entity_poly.pdbx_seq_one_letter_code
_entity_poly.pdbx_strand_id
1 'polypeptide(L)'
;MLAQLLFVIVLIEWLVFAPGLLVRLAAIDPGATSEALAAADGPYAFVGLTSSRAGIWLPPVWFLGVYEVIWGFDPEAFRGLAVAGLLALVVTLTIATLAYRAVFRRVVRHALETPPDVARPAGLVLRAASRVASATILRHPVEQGIVAFAARSLTRSRRHRLLVAAYVGVGLAFVVGSFLSPITGVAEHALRESLSRPSARLLSVPLVLSFFVLVALRVLFAIPTQIRANRVFVMTEIDDKAAYLNGSRKAMWLLGALPIAGVTFPVYAAWWGPAAALQHTAFWLLMSGCLTELLLCGFHKMPFACSYVPGKANVKYLWPVYALALTAYAWWTARLELWLLADPVRWGIACALLIACLTAGIALRRRRLASSTPLTYEEEVEEAVQVLGVMRT
;
A
#
# COMPACT_ATOMS: atom_id res chain seq x y z
N MET A 1 -15.87 7.33 -6.66
CA MET A 1 -14.51 6.97 -6.20
C MET A 1 -14.49 6.24 -4.86
N LEU A 2 -14.99 6.82 -3.75
CA LEU A 2 -14.93 6.19 -2.42
C LEU A 2 -15.80 4.93 -2.30
N ALA A 3 -17.02 4.95 -2.84
CA ALA A 3 -17.90 3.77 -2.93
C ALA A 3 -17.33 2.66 -3.84
N GLN A 4 -16.54 3.02 -4.86
CA GLN A 4 -15.89 2.06 -5.76
C GLN A 4 -14.67 1.42 -5.10
N LEU A 5 -13.92 2.18 -4.29
CA LEU A 5 -12.84 1.63 -3.46
C LEU A 5 -13.40 0.67 -2.41
N LEU A 6 -14.50 1.02 -1.75
CA LEU A 6 -15.18 0.12 -0.80
C LEU A 6 -15.69 -1.15 -1.48
N PHE A 7 -16.31 -1.04 -2.66
CA PHE A 7 -16.75 -2.22 -3.42
C PHE A 7 -15.58 -3.12 -3.84
N VAL A 8 -14.46 -2.54 -4.28
CA VAL A 8 -13.26 -3.30 -4.65
C VAL A 8 -12.62 -3.96 -3.42
N ILE A 9 -12.58 -3.28 -2.27
CA ILE A 9 -12.09 -3.84 -1.00
C ILE A 9 -12.97 -5.04 -0.58
N VAL A 10 -14.30 -4.88 -0.61
CA VAL A 10 -15.25 -5.95 -0.26
C VAL A 10 -15.18 -7.12 -1.24
N LEU A 11 -15.04 -6.86 -2.54
CA LEU A 11 -14.93 -7.89 -3.57
C LEU A 11 -13.61 -8.67 -3.46
N ILE A 12 -12.52 -7.99 -3.11
CA ILE A 12 -11.21 -8.59 -2.86
C ILE A 12 -11.24 -9.41 -1.58
N GLU A 13 -11.84 -8.91 -0.50
CA GLU A 13 -12.06 -9.71 0.71
C GLU A 13 -12.90 -10.95 0.37
N TRP A 14 -13.98 -10.81 -0.40
CA TRP A 14 -14.77 -11.95 -0.86
C TRP A 14 -13.95 -12.95 -1.68
N LEU A 15 -13.12 -12.49 -2.63
CA LEU A 15 -12.29 -13.37 -3.47
C LEU A 15 -11.15 -14.05 -2.71
N VAL A 16 -10.66 -13.44 -1.63
CA VAL A 16 -9.60 -14.00 -0.78
C VAL A 16 -10.16 -14.97 0.27
N PHE A 17 -11.37 -14.70 0.79
CA PHE A 17 -12.01 -15.53 1.81
C PHE A 17 -12.93 -16.63 1.24
N ALA A 18 -13.55 -16.43 0.07
CA ALA A 18 -14.45 -17.41 -0.55
C ALA A 18 -13.78 -18.76 -0.91
N PRO A 19 -12.52 -18.85 -1.35
CA PRO A 19 -11.88 -20.14 -1.60
C PRO A 19 -11.67 -20.92 -0.30
N GLY A 20 -11.35 -20.24 0.81
CA GLY A 20 -11.23 -20.87 2.13
C GLY A 20 -12.58 -21.35 2.67
N LEU A 21 -13.65 -20.60 2.39
CA LEU A 21 -15.03 -20.99 2.70
C LEU A 21 -15.47 -22.18 1.84
N LEU A 22 -15.21 -22.16 0.52
CA LEU A 22 -15.58 -23.21 -0.42
C LEU A 22 -14.79 -24.50 -0.20
N VAL A 23 -13.52 -24.44 0.18
CA VAL A 23 -12.74 -25.62 0.58
C VAL A 23 -13.26 -26.19 1.90
N ARG A 24 -13.66 -25.34 2.84
CA ARG A 24 -14.31 -25.78 4.09
C ARG A 24 -15.71 -26.35 3.85
N LEU A 25 -16.45 -25.86 2.86
CA LEU A 25 -17.76 -26.38 2.45
C LEU A 25 -17.65 -27.66 1.61
N ALA A 26 -16.60 -27.80 0.80
CA ALA A 26 -16.32 -28.98 -0.01
C ALA A 26 -15.68 -30.13 0.80
N ALA A 27 -15.05 -29.82 1.93
CA ALA A 27 -14.57 -30.81 2.91
C ALA A 27 -15.68 -31.32 3.85
N ILE A 28 -16.94 -30.87 3.65
CA ILE A 28 -18.11 -31.39 4.35
C ILE A 28 -18.54 -32.67 3.65
N ASP A 29 -18.27 -33.81 4.27
CA ASP A 29 -18.76 -35.12 3.85
C ASP A 29 -20.29 -35.15 3.97
N PRO A 30 -21.06 -35.31 2.88
CA PRO A 30 -22.52 -35.27 2.92
C PRO A 30 -23.11 -36.40 3.79
N GLY A 31 -22.39 -37.50 4.02
CA GLY A 31 -22.79 -38.56 4.96
C GLY A 31 -22.61 -38.17 6.43
N ALA A 32 -21.58 -37.37 6.74
CA ALA A 32 -21.38 -36.83 8.08
C ALA A 32 -22.39 -35.72 8.41
N THR A 33 -23.05 -35.12 7.42
CA THR A 33 -24.02 -34.05 7.65
C THR A 33 -25.32 -34.51 8.28
N SER A 34 -25.78 -35.75 8.16
CA SER A 34 -27.01 -36.16 8.85
C SER A 34 -26.79 -36.36 10.35
N GLU A 35 -25.66 -36.96 10.75
CA GLU A 35 -25.27 -37.09 12.15
C GLU A 35 -24.73 -35.76 12.72
N ALA A 36 -24.02 -34.96 11.93
CA ALA A 36 -23.52 -33.65 12.34
C ALA A 36 -24.61 -32.56 12.32
N LEU A 37 -25.64 -32.61 11.46
CA LEU A 37 -26.83 -31.76 11.59
C LEU A 37 -27.70 -32.22 12.75
N ALA A 38 -27.88 -33.53 12.97
CA ALA A 38 -28.59 -34.02 14.16
C ALA A 38 -27.84 -33.67 15.47
N ALA A 39 -26.51 -33.56 15.43
CA ALA A 39 -25.70 -33.01 16.53
C ALA A 39 -25.59 -31.47 16.53
N ALA A 40 -25.87 -30.80 15.41
CA ALA A 40 -25.87 -29.34 15.25
C ALA A 40 -27.28 -28.70 15.35
N ASP A 41 -28.31 -29.49 15.62
CA ASP A 41 -29.61 -29.00 16.10
C ASP A 41 -29.53 -28.43 17.53
N GLY A 42 -28.36 -28.49 18.17
CA GLY A 42 -28.03 -27.71 19.34
C GLY A 42 -27.17 -26.46 19.02
N PRO A 43 -27.19 -25.41 19.86
CA PRO A 43 -26.47 -24.13 19.70
C PRO A 43 -24.92 -24.22 19.60
N TYR A 44 -24.36 -25.40 19.37
CA TYR A 44 -22.96 -25.76 19.57
C TYR A 44 -22.08 -25.66 18.32
N ALA A 45 -22.64 -25.42 17.12
CA ALA A 45 -21.82 -25.18 15.92
C ALA A 45 -20.98 -23.88 16.03
N PHE A 46 -21.46 -22.89 16.79
CA PHE A 46 -20.72 -21.67 17.12
C PHE A 46 -19.72 -21.85 18.26
N VAL A 47 -19.82 -22.93 19.04
CA VAL A 47 -18.90 -23.20 20.16
C VAL A 47 -17.48 -23.47 19.65
N GLY A 48 -17.33 -24.03 18.44
CA GLY A 48 -16.02 -24.17 17.80
C GLY A 48 -15.28 -22.84 17.57
N LEU A 49 -16.00 -21.72 17.39
CA LEU A 49 -15.41 -20.39 17.28
C LEU A 49 -15.09 -19.80 18.67
N THR A 50 -15.94 -20.03 19.67
CA THR A 50 -15.72 -19.56 21.06
C THR A 50 -14.64 -20.34 21.81
N SER A 51 -14.36 -21.59 21.43
CA SER A 51 -13.28 -22.40 22.00
C SER A 51 -11.88 -21.92 21.59
N SER A 52 -11.78 -21.12 20.53
CA SER A 52 -10.51 -20.50 20.11
C SER A 52 -10.32 -19.14 20.81
N ARG A 53 -9.18 -18.92 21.50
CA ARG A 53 -8.87 -17.63 22.16
C ARG A 53 -8.90 -16.42 21.21
N ALA A 54 -8.79 -16.66 19.91
CA ALA A 54 -8.86 -15.64 18.86
C ALA A 54 -10.29 -15.34 18.37
N GLY A 55 -11.23 -16.30 18.48
CA GLY A 55 -12.65 -16.03 18.27
C GLY A 55 -13.21 -15.01 19.27
N ILE A 56 -12.61 -14.94 20.46
CA ILE A 56 -12.85 -13.92 21.49
C ILE A 56 -12.35 -12.52 21.06
N TRP A 57 -11.81 -12.31 19.85
CA TRP A 57 -11.47 -10.97 19.36
C TRP A 57 -12.31 -10.53 18.16
N LEU A 58 -13.23 -11.40 17.70
CA LEU A 58 -14.10 -11.11 16.58
C LEU A 58 -15.35 -10.38 17.07
N PRO A 59 -15.68 -9.19 16.52
CA PRO A 59 -16.87 -8.44 16.92
C PRO A 59 -18.19 -9.25 16.86
N PRO A 60 -18.43 -10.14 15.88
CA PRO A 60 -19.63 -10.97 15.86
C PRO A 60 -19.78 -11.88 17.09
N VAL A 61 -18.67 -12.36 17.66
CA VAL A 61 -18.66 -13.31 18.79
C VAL A 61 -18.93 -12.58 20.11
N TRP A 62 -18.42 -11.35 20.26
CA TRP A 62 -18.80 -10.46 21.38
C TRP A 62 -20.25 -10.04 21.34
N PHE A 63 -20.76 -9.72 20.14
CA PHE A 63 -22.15 -9.33 19.96
C PHE A 63 -23.11 -10.48 20.29
N LEU A 64 -22.77 -11.70 19.88
CA LEU A 64 -23.49 -12.91 20.26
C LEU A 64 -23.50 -13.09 21.79
N GLY A 65 -22.35 -12.94 22.45
CA GLY A 65 -22.29 -13.06 23.92
C GLY A 65 -23.18 -12.04 24.65
N VAL A 66 -23.25 -10.80 24.17
CA VAL A 66 -24.18 -9.79 24.69
C VAL A 66 -25.64 -10.17 24.42
N TYR A 67 -25.94 -10.66 23.22
CA TYR A 67 -27.29 -11.08 22.82
C TYR A 67 -27.81 -12.22 23.70
N GLU A 68 -27.01 -13.27 23.92
CA GLU A 68 -27.42 -14.43 24.73
C GLU A 68 -27.64 -14.07 26.20
N VAL A 69 -26.79 -13.18 26.77
CA VAL A 69 -26.98 -12.67 28.14
C VAL A 69 -28.27 -11.85 28.26
N ILE A 70 -28.64 -11.07 27.23
CA ILE A 70 -29.90 -10.31 27.21
C ILE A 70 -31.11 -11.24 27.03
N TRP A 71 -30.97 -12.26 26.18
CA TRP A 71 -32.04 -13.23 25.88
C TRP A 71 -32.25 -14.25 27.00
N GLY A 72 -31.27 -14.41 27.89
CA GLY A 72 -31.35 -15.28 29.07
C GLY A 72 -31.04 -16.74 28.79
N PHE A 73 -30.49 -17.06 27.62
CA PHE A 73 -30.06 -18.42 27.28
C PHE A 73 -28.62 -18.63 27.77
N ASP A 74 -28.47 -19.54 28.73
CA ASP A 74 -27.18 -19.95 29.33
C ASP A 74 -26.22 -18.79 29.70
N PRO A 75 -26.68 -17.83 30.54
CA PRO A 75 -25.99 -16.55 30.75
C PRO A 75 -24.62 -16.69 31.41
N GLU A 76 -24.35 -17.78 32.14
CA GLU A 76 -23.07 -18.03 32.79
C GLU A 76 -21.96 -18.37 31.77
N ALA A 77 -22.28 -19.11 30.71
CA ALA A 77 -21.33 -19.49 29.66
C ALA A 77 -20.90 -18.27 28.81
N PHE A 78 -21.80 -17.32 28.57
CA PHE A 78 -21.56 -16.18 27.69
C PHE A 78 -21.18 -14.87 28.40
N ARG A 79 -21.19 -14.83 29.74
CA ARG A 79 -20.88 -13.62 30.53
C ARG A 79 -19.51 -13.02 30.23
N GLY A 80 -18.48 -13.86 30.08
CA GLY A 80 -17.12 -13.40 29.77
C GLY A 80 -17.03 -12.72 28.39
N LEU A 81 -17.76 -13.25 27.41
CA LEU A 81 -17.87 -12.70 26.06
C LEU A 81 -18.65 -11.38 26.04
N ALA A 82 -19.73 -11.29 26.81
CA ALA A 82 -20.51 -10.07 26.97
C ALA A 82 -19.69 -8.92 27.58
N VAL A 83 -18.89 -9.20 28.61
CA VAL A 83 -17.98 -8.22 29.22
C VAL A 83 -16.92 -7.76 28.23
N ALA A 84 -16.32 -8.67 27.46
CA ALA A 84 -15.37 -8.32 26.41
C ALA A 84 -16.00 -7.41 25.35
N GLY A 85 -17.24 -7.70 24.94
CA GLY A 85 -18.00 -6.86 24.01
C GLY A 85 -18.30 -5.45 24.53
N LEU A 86 -18.70 -5.34 25.80
CA LEU A 86 -18.93 -4.03 26.44
C LEU A 86 -17.64 -3.22 26.57
N LEU A 87 -16.54 -3.86 26.94
CA LEU A 87 -15.23 -3.19 26.99
C LEU A 87 -14.79 -2.72 25.60
N ALA A 88 -14.96 -3.53 24.56
CA ALA A 88 -14.65 -3.17 23.18
C ALA A 88 -15.48 -1.97 22.69
N LEU A 89 -16.76 -1.92 23.07
CA LEU A 89 -17.65 -0.78 22.79
C LEU A 89 -17.14 0.50 23.45
N VAL A 90 -16.81 0.45 24.75
CA VAL A 90 -16.28 1.59 25.50
C VAL A 90 -14.96 2.07 24.89
N VAL A 91 -14.03 1.15 24.60
CA VAL A 91 -12.74 1.49 23.97
C VAL A 91 -12.97 2.19 22.62
N THR A 92 -13.87 1.65 21.80
CA THR A 92 -14.17 2.20 20.47
C THR A 92 -14.80 3.59 20.55
N LEU A 93 -15.77 3.80 21.45
CA LEU A 93 -16.37 5.11 21.71
C LEU A 93 -15.33 6.11 22.21
N THR A 94 -14.41 5.67 23.07
CA THR A 94 -13.34 6.52 23.61
C THR A 94 -12.39 6.95 22.50
N ILE A 95 -11.93 6.01 21.66
CA ILE A 95 -11.08 6.29 20.50
C ILE A 95 -11.79 7.23 19.53
N ALA A 96 -13.05 6.97 19.19
CA ALA A 96 -13.85 7.79 18.28
C ALA A 96 -13.99 9.23 18.81
N THR A 97 -14.26 9.40 20.10
CA THR A 97 -14.41 10.71 20.74
C THR A 97 -13.09 11.48 20.74
N LEU A 98 -11.98 10.82 21.09
CA LEU A 98 -10.64 11.42 21.07
C LEU A 98 -10.22 11.82 19.65
N ALA A 99 -10.47 10.95 18.67
CA ALA A 99 -10.20 11.20 17.26
C ALA A 99 -11.04 12.38 16.74
N TYR A 100 -12.35 12.40 17.04
CA TYR A 100 -13.24 13.49 16.68
C TYR A 100 -12.76 14.81 17.30
N ARG A 101 -12.45 14.84 18.59
CA ARG A 101 -11.93 16.02 19.28
C ARG A 101 -10.59 16.49 18.71
N ALA A 102 -9.71 15.58 18.30
CA ALA A 102 -8.43 15.92 17.67
C ALA A 102 -8.63 16.51 16.27
N VAL A 103 -9.51 15.91 15.46
CA VAL A 103 -9.85 16.40 14.11
C VAL A 103 -10.57 17.73 14.20
N PHE A 104 -11.57 17.87 15.06
CA PHE A 104 -12.32 19.11 15.28
C PHE A 104 -11.41 20.25 15.69
N ARG A 105 -10.54 20.04 16.70
CA ARG A 105 -9.54 21.04 17.10
C ARG A 105 -8.60 21.41 15.95
N ARG A 106 -8.18 20.45 15.12
CA ARG A 106 -7.34 20.74 13.95
C ARG A 106 -8.09 21.56 12.90
N VAL A 107 -9.31 21.16 12.55
CA VAL A 107 -10.11 21.77 11.48
C VAL A 107 -10.57 23.17 11.86
N VAL A 108 -11.12 23.36 13.07
CA VAL A 108 -11.58 24.66 13.56
C VAL A 108 -10.42 25.64 13.69
N ARG A 109 -9.28 25.18 14.22
CA ARG A 109 -8.06 25.98 14.27
C ARG A 109 -7.60 26.41 12.87
N HIS A 110 -7.67 25.52 11.88
CA HIS A 110 -7.31 25.85 10.49
C HIS A 110 -8.36 26.71 9.77
N ALA A 111 -9.60 26.76 10.24
CA ALA A 111 -10.66 27.60 9.66
C ALA A 111 -10.63 29.02 10.25
N LEU A 112 -10.34 29.14 11.55
CA LEU A 112 -10.34 30.42 12.27
C LEU A 112 -8.98 31.16 12.18
N GLU A 113 -7.85 30.45 12.18
CA GLU A 113 -6.51 31.04 12.17
C GLU A 113 -5.92 31.19 10.75
N THR A 114 -6.65 31.73 9.77
CA THR A 114 -6.12 31.83 8.39
C THR A 114 -5.48 33.21 8.10
N PRO A 115 -4.18 33.45 8.37
CA PRO A 115 -3.38 34.33 7.54
C PRO A 115 -2.91 33.59 6.28
N PRO A 116 -2.55 34.30 5.20
CA PRO A 116 -2.18 33.70 3.91
C PRO A 116 -0.97 32.76 4.05
N ASP A 117 -1.21 31.46 3.83
CA ASP A 117 -0.28 30.36 3.52
C ASP A 117 1.21 30.55 3.89
N VAL A 118 1.51 30.94 5.14
CA VAL A 118 2.89 31.02 5.63
C VAL A 118 3.44 29.60 5.72
N ALA A 119 4.50 29.33 4.96
CA ALA A 119 5.13 28.02 4.90
C ALA A 119 5.50 27.54 6.31
N ARG A 120 4.81 26.50 6.80
CA ARG A 120 5.21 25.84 8.05
C ARG A 120 6.67 25.42 7.91
N PRO A 121 7.56 25.81 8.84
CA PRO A 121 8.94 25.38 8.79
C PRO A 121 8.96 23.85 8.83
N ALA A 122 9.64 23.24 7.87
CA ALA A 122 9.88 21.79 7.87
C ALA A 122 10.46 21.39 9.23
N GLY A 123 9.90 20.34 9.86
CA GLY A 123 10.40 19.83 11.13
C GLY A 123 11.87 19.42 11.03
N LEU A 124 12.58 19.41 12.17
CA LEU A 124 14.03 19.16 12.23
C LEU A 124 14.44 17.86 11.51
N VAL A 125 13.66 16.79 11.67
CA VAL A 125 13.87 15.49 11.00
C VAL A 125 13.78 15.62 9.48
N LEU A 126 12.78 16.35 8.97
CA LEU A 126 12.60 16.55 7.53
C LEU A 126 13.72 17.41 6.95
N ARG A 127 14.21 18.41 7.70
CA ARG A 127 15.38 19.21 7.31
C ARG A 127 16.65 18.37 7.26
N ALA A 128 16.91 17.55 8.29
CA ALA A 128 18.06 16.65 8.33
C ALA A 128 18.00 15.64 7.16
N ALA A 129 16.84 15.00 6.96
CA ALA A 129 16.63 14.07 5.84
C ALA A 129 16.85 14.75 4.48
N SER A 130 16.36 15.99 4.29
CA SER A 130 16.58 16.73 3.04
C SER A 130 18.06 17.06 2.82
N ARG A 131 18.81 17.43 3.86
CA ARG A 131 20.25 17.69 3.76
C ARG A 131 21.04 16.44 3.41
N VAL A 132 20.74 15.32 4.08
CA VAL A 132 21.39 14.03 3.80
C VAL A 132 21.07 13.58 2.37
N ALA A 133 19.82 13.68 1.92
CA ALA A 133 19.42 13.33 0.57
C ALA A 133 20.11 14.21 -0.49
N SER A 134 20.20 15.52 -0.26
CA SER A 134 20.92 16.46 -1.14
C SER A 134 22.43 16.20 -1.21
N ALA A 135 23.05 15.77 -0.10
CA ALA A 135 24.49 15.50 -0.05
C ALA A 135 24.89 14.13 -0.63
N THR A 136 24.00 13.12 -0.56
CA THR A 136 24.37 11.73 -0.89
C THR A 136 23.76 11.25 -2.21
N ILE A 137 22.45 11.42 -2.39
CA ILE A 137 21.66 10.76 -3.44
C ILE A 137 21.34 11.72 -4.60
N LEU A 138 21.12 13.00 -4.31
CA LEU A 138 20.67 14.01 -5.28
C LEU A 138 21.83 14.95 -5.67
N ARG A 139 22.73 14.47 -6.52
CA ARG A 139 23.90 15.25 -6.97
C ARG A 139 23.55 16.32 -8.00
N HIS A 140 22.47 16.13 -8.77
CA HIS A 140 22.06 17.07 -9.81
C HIS A 140 20.99 18.07 -9.29
N PRO A 141 21.10 19.37 -9.57
CA PRO A 141 20.17 20.38 -9.06
C PRO A 141 18.73 20.17 -9.54
N VAL A 142 18.55 19.67 -10.77
CA VAL A 142 17.22 19.34 -11.31
C VAL A 142 16.55 18.21 -10.52
N GLU A 143 17.32 17.17 -10.15
CA GLU A 143 16.78 16.06 -9.35
C GLU A 143 16.35 16.54 -7.96
N GLN A 144 17.14 17.43 -7.33
CA GLN A 144 16.79 18.05 -6.05
C GLN A 144 15.49 18.85 -6.17
N GLY A 145 15.34 19.64 -7.24
CA GLY A 145 14.14 20.41 -7.52
C GLY A 145 12.90 19.52 -7.62
N ILE A 146 12.99 18.42 -8.37
CA ILE A 146 11.86 17.49 -8.57
C ILE A 146 11.48 16.78 -7.28
N VAL A 147 12.45 16.28 -6.51
CA VAL A 147 12.16 15.61 -5.24
C VAL A 147 11.56 16.59 -4.24
N ALA A 148 12.12 17.80 -4.13
CA ALA A 148 11.60 18.83 -3.24
C ALA A 148 10.19 19.27 -3.65
N PHE A 149 9.94 19.41 -4.96
CA PHE A 149 8.63 19.72 -5.50
C PHE A 149 7.63 18.60 -5.20
N ALA A 150 7.98 17.34 -5.47
CA ALA A 150 7.15 16.18 -5.16
C ALA A 150 6.80 16.12 -3.66
N ALA A 151 7.80 16.27 -2.78
CA ALA A 151 7.59 16.26 -1.34
C ALA A 151 6.67 17.40 -0.86
N ARG A 152 6.87 18.61 -1.38
CA ARG A 152 6.01 19.78 -1.07
C ARG A 152 4.59 19.59 -1.60
N SER A 153 4.45 19.05 -2.80
CA SER A 153 3.18 18.73 -3.44
C SER A 153 2.34 17.75 -2.62
N LEU A 154 2.95 16.65 -2.17
CA LEU A 154 2.28 15.64 -1.34
C LEU A 154 1.88 16.16 0.05
N THR A 155 2.69 17.05 0.63
CA THR A 155 2.45 17.57 1.99
C THR A 155 1.46 18.73 2.02
N ARG A 156 1.47 19.61 1.02
CA ARG A 156 0.59 20.79 0.96
C ARG A 156 -0.77 20.50 0.35
N SER A 157 -0.87 19.66 -0.68
CA SER A 157 -2.14 19.44 -1.37
C SER A 157 -3.05 18.47 -0.61
N ARG A 158 -4.24 18.95 -0.18
CA ARG A 158 -5.24 18.12 0.51
C ARG A 158 -5.66 16.90 -0.33
N ARG A 159 -5.85 17.09 -1.64
CA ARG A 159 -6.24 16.01 -2.58
C ARG A 159 -5.18 14.91 -2.65
N HIS A 160 -3.91 15.29 -2.82
CA HIS A 160 -2.80 14.32 -2.91
C HIS A 160 -2.62 13.57 -1.59
N ARG A 161 -2.68 14.26 -0.46
CA ARG A 161 -2.60 13.62 0.86
C ARG A 161 -3.74 12.63 1.10
N LEU A 162 -4.97 12.97 0.69
CA LEU A 162 -6.11 12.06 0.79
C LEU A 162 -5.91 10.80 -0.07
N LEU A 163 -5.41 10.95 -1.28
CA LEU A 163 -5.13 9.82 -2.17
C LEU A 163 -4.02 8.93 -1.59
N VAL A 164 -2.88 9.49 -1.15
CA VAL A 164 -1.82 8.70 -0.50
C VAL A 164 -2.37 7.94 0.69
N ALA A 165 -3.14 8.60 1.57
CA ALA A 165 -3.74 7.96 2.73
C ALA A 165 -4.69 6.82 2.34
N ALA A 166 -5.47 6.97 1.26
CA ALA A 166 -6.34 5.93 0.76
C ALA A 166 -5.54 4.70 0.27
N TYR A 167 -4.52 4.90 -0.55
CA TYR A 167 -3.68 3.80 -1.05
C TYR A 167 -2.92 3.08 0.08
N VAL A 168 -2.32 3.85 1.00
CA VAL A 168 -1.64 3.29 2.19
C VAL A 168 -2.64 2.54 3.07
N GLY A 169 -3.84 3.07 3.27
CA GLY A 169 -4.90 2.43 4.03
C GLY A 169 -5.31 1.09 3.44
N VAL A 170 -5.47 1.00 2.11
CA VAL A 170 -5.75 -0.28 1.43
C VAL A 170 -4.60 -1.25 1.61
N GLY A 171 -3.34 -0.82 1.41
CA GLY A 171 -2.18 -1.69 1.63
C GLY A 171 -2.09 -2.20 3.06
N LEU A 172 -2.35 -1.34 4.05
CA LEU A 172 -2.37 -1.73 5.46
C LEU A 172 -3.52 -2.71 5.76
N ALA A 173 -4.71 -2.50 5.20
CA ALA A 173 -5.83 -3.42 5.33
C ALA A 173 -5.50 -4.81 4.76
N PHE A 174 -4.84 -4.86 3.59
CA PHE A 174 -4.36 -6.12 3.00
C PHE A 174 -3.36 -6.84 3.91
N VAL A 175 -2.40 -6.10 4.47
CA VAL A 175 -1.41 -6.65 5.41
C VAL A 175 -2.14 -7.23 6.62
N VAL A 176 -2.99 -6.44 7.28
CA VAL A 176 -3.74 -6.87 8.48
C VAL A 176 -4.63 -8.08 8.17
N GLY A 177 -5.37 -8.06 7.07
CA GLY A 177 -6.23 -9.16 6.64
C GLY A 177 -5.47 -10.46 6.37
N SER A 178 -4.25 -10.36 5.80
CA SER A 178 -3.38 -11.51 5.55
C SER A 178 -2.87 -12.18 6.84
N PHE A 179 -2.84 -11.45 7.96
CA PHE A 179 -2.50 -12.00 9.27
C PHE A 179 -3.72 -12.48 10.06
N LEU A 180 -4.93 -11.96 9.81
CA LEU A 180 -6.13 -12.30 10.57
C LEU A 180 -6.61 -13.76 10.35
N SER A 181 -6.48 -14.28 9.12
CA SER A 181 -7.01 -15.59 8.72
C SER A 181 -6.48 -16.80 9.53
N PRO A 182 -5.18 -16.88 9.89
CA PRO A 182 -4.66 -17.98 10.71
C PRO A 182 -4.49 -17.67 12.21
N ILE A 183 -4.84 -16.48 12.70
CA ILE A 183 -4.76 -16.18 14.15
C ILE A 183 -5.84 -16.96 14.94
N THR A 184 -6.85 -17.53 14.26
CA THR A 184 -8.00 -18.23 14.86
C THR A 184 -7.71 -19.58 15.55
N GLY A 185 -6.46 -19.89 15.93
CA GLY A 185 -6.14 -21.17 16.58
C GLY A 185 -4.73 -21.36 17.14
N VAL A 186 -3.91 -20.31 17.20
CA VAL A 186 -2.48 -20.46 17.52
C VAL A 186 -2.24 -20.00 18.96
N ALA A 187 -1.79 -20.91 19.84
CA ALA A 187 -1.32 -20.56 21.19
C ALA A 187 -0.21 -19.49 21.13
N GLU A 188 -0.11 -18.59 22.12
CA GLU A 188 0.86 -17.46 22.12
C GLU A 188 2.31 -17.89 21.83
N HIS A 189 2.69 -19.09 22.27
CA HIS A 189 3.99 -19.69 21.96
C HIS A 189 4.18 -19.96 20.46
N ALA A 190 3.15 -20.46 19.78
CA ALA A 190 3.19 -20.71 18.35
C ALA A 190 3.09 -19.41 17.51
N LEU A 191 2.54 -18.31 18.06
CA LEU A 191 2.64 -16.99 17.42
C LEU A 191 4.07 -16.45 17.48
N ARG A 192 4.72 -16.51 18.64
CA ARG A 192 6.13 -16.11 18.79
C ARG A 192 7.05 -16.97 17.93
N GLU A 193 6.81 -18.27 17.85
CA GLU A 193 7.56 -19.17 16.98
C GLU A 193 7.28 -18.91 15.48
N SER A 194 6.05 -18.54 15.12
CA SER A 194 5.72 -18.14 13.74
C SER A 194 6.34 -16.80 13.34
N LEU A 195 6.61 -15.89 14.30
CA LEU A 195 7.25 -14.60 14.06
C LEU A 195 8.77 -14.72 14.02
N SER A 196 9.35 -15.65 14.77
CA SER A 196 10.80 -15.87 14.81
C SER A 196 11.36 -16.55 13.56
N ARG A 197 10.51 -17.23 12.76
CA ARG A 197 10.91 -17.82 11.48
C ARG A 197 10.48 -16.95 10.29
N PRO A 198 11.37 -16.65 9.33
CA PRO A 198 10.99 -16.02 8.08
C PRO A 198 9.91 -16.85 7.38
N SER A 199 8.75 -16.25 7.13
CA SER A 199 7.62 -16.89 6.45
C SER A 199 7.13 -16.02 5.31
N ALA A 200 6.63 -16.62 4.22
CA ALA A 200 6.25 -15.89 3.00
C ALA A 200 5.26 -14.75 3.30
N ARG A 201 4.44 -14.91 4.34
CA ARG A 201 3.50 -13.89 4.83
C ARG A 201 4.21 -12.68 5.45
N LEU A 202 5.25 -12.90 6.24
CA LEU A 202 6.02 -11.80 6.85
C LEU A 202 6.87 -11.08 5.81
N LEU A 203 7.46 -11.81 4.86
CA LEU A 203 8.24 -11.22 3.78
C LEU A 203 7.36 -10.45 2.77
N SER A 204 6.09 -10.82 2.58
CA SER A 204 5.18 -10.12 1.68
C SER A 204 4.71 -8.76 2.19
N VAL A 205 4.84 -8.45 3.49
CA VAL A 205 4.39 -7.18 4.09
C VAL A 205 4.99 -5.96 3.40
N PRO A 206 6.33 -5.79 3.34
CA PRO A 206 6.95 -4.64 2.70
C PRO A 206 6.69 -4.62 1.19
N LEU A 207 6.51 -5.78 0.55
CA LEU A 207 6.14 -5.89 -0.87
C LEU A 207 4.74 -5.32 -1.14
N VAL A 208 3.75 -5.69 -0.32
CA VAL A 208 2.38 -5.16 -0.44
C VAL A 208 2.39 -3.64 -0.19
N LEU A 209 3.04 -3.19 0.87
CA LEU A 209 3.11 -1.76 1.20
C LEU A 209 3.82 -0.96 0.11
N SER A 210 4.96 -1.45 -0.41
CA SER A 210 5.69 -0.76 -1.48
C SER A 210 4.87 -0.73 -2.77
N PHE A 211 4.13 -1.79 -3.09
CA PHE A 211 3.26 -1.80 -4.27
C PHE A 211 2.23 -0.67 -4.21
N PHE A 212 1.44 -0.59 -3.13
CA PHE A 212 0.41 0.44 -3.01
C PHE A 212 1.00 1.85 -2.98
N VAL A 213 2.12 2.07 -2.29
CA VAL A 213 2.75 3.39 -2.20
C VAL A 213 3.38 3.82 -3.52
N LEU A 214 4.10 2.93 -4.22
CA LEU A 214 4.73 3.25 -5.50
C LEU A 214 3.68 3.45 -6.60
N VAL A 215 2.61 2.65 -6.63
CA VAL A 215 1.47 2.86 -7.53
C VAL A 215 0.79 4.20 -7.23
N ALA A 216 0.58 4.53 -5.96
CA ALA A 216 0.02 5.83 -5.56
C ALA A 216 0.90 6.96 -6.08
N LEU A 217 2.21 6.94 -5.81
CA LEU A 217 3.14 7.97 -6.30
C LEU A 217 3.09 8.12 -7.81
N ARG A 218 3.08 7.01 -8.56
CA ARG A 218 2.92 7.04 -10.02
C ARG A 218 1.63 7.71 -10.45
N VAL A 219 0.50 7.36 -9.82
CA VAL A 219 -0.81 7.96 -10.15
C VAL A 219 -0.80 9.46 -9.82
N LEU A 220 -0.25 9.83 -8.67
CA LEU A 220 -0.18 11.20 -8.22
C LEU A 220 0.74 12.06 -9.10
N PHE A 221 1.82 11.49 -9.64
CA PHE A 221 2.67 12.18 -10.60
C PHE A 221 1.92 12.58 -11.89
N ALA A 222 0.84 11.89 -12.23
CA ALA A 222 0.00 12.26 -13.38
C ALA A 222 -1.06 13.33 -13.04
N ILE A 223 -1.30 13.65 -11.77
CA ILE A 223 -2.32 14.61 -11.36
C ILE A 223 -1.67 15.97 -11.10
N PRO A 224 -2.07 17.05 -11.78
CA PRO A 224 -1.46 18.35 -11.59
C PRO A 224 -1.81 18.95 -10.23
N THR A 225 -0.82 19.57 -9.59
CA THR A 225 -1.01 20.36 -8.36
C THR A 225 -1.23 21.84 -8.64
N GLN A 226 -0.56 22.38 -9.67
CA GLN A 226 -0.70 23.74 -10.18
C GLN A 226 -0.44 23.75 -11.68
N ILE A 227 -1.47 24.03 -12.49
CA ILE A 227 -1.36 24.10 -13.96
C ILE A 227 -0.33 25.17 -14.38
N ARG A 228 -0.21 26.27 -13.62
CA ARG A 228 0.76 27.35 -13.88
C ARG A 228 2.23 26.92 -13.73
N ALA A 229 2.52 25.88 -12.93
CA ALA A 229 3.89 25.38 -12.76
C ALA A 229 4.41 24.67 -14.03
N ASN A 230 3.51 24.21 -14.90
CA ASN A 230 3.87 23.55 -16.15
C ASN A 230 4.74 24.46 -17.04
N ARG A 231 4.40 25.76 -17.12
CA ARG A 231 5.14 26.73 -17.94
C ARG A 231 6.58 26.97 -17.48
N VAL A 232 6.86 26.88 -16.18
CA VAL A 232 8.22 27.04 -15.65
C VAL A 232 9.10 25.87 -16.06
N PHE A 233 8.57 24.65 -16.00
CA PHE A 233 9.32 23.46 -16.40
C PHE A 233 9.59 23.44 -17.91
N VAL A 234 8.58 23.76 -18.73
CA VAL A 234 8.72 23.88 -20.19
C VAL A 234 9.84 24.85 -20.60
N MET A 235 10.06 25.93 -19.85
CA MET A 235 11.14 26.89 -20.13
C MET A 235 12.52 26.42 -19.70
N THR A 236 12.62 25.50 -18.72
CA THR A 236 13.89 25.02 -18.14
C THR A 236 14.36 23.67 -18.70
N GLU A 237 13.63 23.09 -19.63
CA GLU A 237 13.75 21.67 -20.01
C GLU A 237 14.59 21.40 -21.25
N ILE A 238 15.12 22.45 -21.87
CA ILE A 238 15.82 22.35 -23.16
C ILE A 238 17.07 21.44 -23.09
N ASP A 239 17.68 21.22 -21.91
CA ASP A 239 19.00 20.59 -21.83
C ASP A 239 19.12 19.21 -21.13
N ASP A 240 18.19 18.72 -20.27
CA ASP A 240 18.43 17.45 -19.53
C ASP A 240 17.19 16.61 -19.13
N LYS A 241 16.56 15.96 -20.11
CA LYS A 241 15.44 15.01 -19.90
C LYS A 241 15.78 13.83 -19.00
N ALA A 242 17.04 13.39 -18.99
CA ALA A 242 17.48 12.24 -18.21
C ALA A 242 17.49 12.56 -16.71
N ALA A 243 17.89 13.78 -16.33
CA ALA A 243 17.80 14.26 -14.95
C ALA A 243 16.35 14.32 -14.45
N TYR A 244 15.38 14.64 -15.30
CA TYR A 244 13.97 14.66 -14.88
C TYR A 244 13.42 13.28 -14.51
N LEU A 245 13.72 12.28 -15.34
CA LEU A 245 13.33 10.90 -15.08
C LEU A 245 14.09 10.29 -13.89
N ASN A 246 15.38 10.60 -13.74
CA ASN A 246 16.15 10.22 -12.57
C ASN A 246 15.60 10.87 -11.29
N GLY A 247 15.21 12.16 -11.34
CA GLY A 247 14.58 12.85 -10.22
C GLY A 247 13.25 12.22 -9.81
N SER A 248 12.41 11.86 -10.78
CA SER A 248 11.14 11.17 -10.53
C SER A 248 11.35 9.80 -9.87
N ARG A 249 12.32 9.03 -10.38
CA ARG A 249 12.72 7.76 -9.78
C ARG A 249 13.22 7.95 -8.35
N LYS A 250 14.14 8.89 -8.12
CA LYS A 250 14.66 9.19 -6.78
C LYS A 250 13.54 9.65 -5.83
N ALA A 251 12.55 10.38 -6.33
CA ALA A 251 11.37 10.75 -5.55
C ALA A 251 10.57 9.50 -5.11
N MET A 252 10.35 8.52 -5.99
CA MET A 252 9.68 7.26 -5.64
C MET A 252 10.43 6.47 -4.57
N TRP A 253 11.76 6.44 -4.64
CA TRP A 253 12.59 5.81 -3.61
C TRP A 253 12.55 6.57 -2.28
N LEU A 254 12.81 7.88 -2.30
CA LEU A 254 12.93 8.70 -1.10
C LEU A 254 11.60 8.90 -0.36
N LEU A 255 10.49 8.96 -1.10
CA LEU A 255 9.15 9.21 -0.54
C LEU A 255 8.32 7.94 -0.37
N GLY A 256 8.71 6.84 -1.01
CA GLY A 256 7.97 5.58 -1.01
C GLY A 256 8.73 4.44 -0.34
N ALA A 257 9.75 3.90 -1.01
CA ALA A 257 10.45 2.70 -0.55
C ALA A 257 11.29 2.95 0.72
N LEU A 258 12.12 3.99 0.78
CA LEU A 258 13.00 4.21 1.93
C LEU A 258 12.26 4.45 3.26
N PRO A 259 11.13 5.19 3.31
CA PRO A 259 10.33 5.27 4.53
C PRO A 259 9.81 3.92 5.01
N ILE A 260 9.37 3.05 4.09
CA ILE A 260 8.93 1.69 4.44
C ILE A 260 10.12 0.90 4.99
N ALA A 261 11.28 0.97 4.34
CA ALA A 261 12.51 0.32 4.79
C ALA A 261 12.89 0.74 6.23
N GLY A 262 12.81 2.04 6.52
CA GLY A 262 13.14 2.59 7.83
C GLY A 262 12.20 2.11 8.96
N VAL A 263 10.98 1.69 8.61
CA VAL A 263 10.01 1.14 9.57
C VAL A 263 10.14 -0.38 9.67
N THR A 264 10.27 -1.09 8.56
CA THR A 264 10.24 -2.56 8.53
C THR A 264 11.58 -3.19 8.92
N PHE A 265 12.71 -2.59 8.54
CA PHE A 265 14.05 -3.07 8.88
C PHE A 265 14.28 -3.27 10.39
N PRO A 266 14.02 -2.29 11.29
CA PRO A 266 14.25 -2.49 12.72
C PRO A 266 13.37 -3.59 13.32
N VAL A 267 12.13 -3.74 12.81
CA VAL A 267 11.21 -4.80 13.23
C VAL A 267 11.77 -6.18 12.85
N TYR A 268 12.22 -6.35 11.61
CA TYR A 268 12.81 -7.61 11.17
C TYR A 268 14.17 -7.90 11.81
N ALA A 269 14.98 -6.86 12.06
CA ALA A 269 16.26 -7.01 12.74
C ALA A 269 16.07 -7.51 14.18
N ALA A 270 15.00 -7.07 14.85
CA ALA A 270 14.62 -7.56 16.17
C ALA A 270 14.09 -9.00 16.15
N TRP A 271 13.42 -9.44 15.10
CA TRP A 271 12.83 -10.79 15.01
C TRP A 271 13.79 -11.86 14.51
N TRP A 272 14.60 -11.57 13.48
CA TRP A 272 15.42 -12.55 12.77
C TRP A 272 16.93 -12.27 12.87
N GLY A 273 17.30 -11.22 13.59
CA GLY A 273 18.68 -10.73 13.65
C GLY A 273 19.04 -9.79 12.49
N PRO A 274 20.10 -8.98 12.65
CA PRO A 274 20.44 -7.93 11.70
C PRO A 274 20.88 -8.46 10.33
N ALA A 275 21.53 -9.62 10.28
CA ALA A 275 22.01 -10.21 9.02
C ALA A 275 20.85 -10.65 8.11
N ALA A 276 19.89 -11.42 8.64
CA ALA A 276 18.72 -11.87 7.90
C ALA A 276 17.82 -10.68 7.50
N ALA A 277 17.65 -9.70 8.40
CA ALA A 277 16.90 -8.49 8.10
C ALA A 277 17.54 -7.65 6.98
N LEU A 278 18.88 -7.58 6.94
CA LEU A 278 19.62 -6.89 5.89
C LEU A 278 19.49 -7.61 4.54
N GLN A 279 19.59 -8.95 4.52
CA GLN A 279 19.34 -9.75 3.32
C GLN A 279 17.92 -9.54 2.79
N HIS A 280 16.93 -9.62 3.67
CA HIS A 280 15.53 -9.40 3.29
C HIS A 280 15.31 -7.98 2.74
N THR A 281 15.78 -6.97 3.48
CA THR A 281 15.61 -5.58 3.08
C THR A 281 16.34 -5.28 1.77
N ALA A 282 17.53 -5.83 1.55
CA ALA A 282 18.28 -5.64 0.31
C ALA A 282 17.53 -6.26 -0.88
N PHE A 283 17.05 -7.50 -0.76
CA PHE A 283 16.27 -8.15 -1.82
C PHE A 283 14.96 -7.41 -2.11
N TRP A 284 14.22 -7.03 -1.07
CA TRP A 284 12.99 -6.25 -1.23
C TRP A 284 13.23 -4.86 -1.85
N LEU A 285 14.33 -4.18 -1.53
CA LEU A 285 14.71 -2.94 -2.20
C LEU A 285 14.93 -3.20 -3.69
N LEU A 286 15.70 -4.22 -4.07
CA LEU A 286 15.89 -4.57 -5.50
C LEU A 286 14.55 -4.81 -6.21
N MET A 287 13.65 -5.57 -5.60
CA MET A 287 12.30 -5.79 -6.15
C MET A 287 11.46 -4.51 -6.23
N SER A 288 11.57 -3.61 -5.26
CA SER A 288 10.93 -2.28 -5.30
C SER A 288 11.53 -1.40 -6.41
N GLY A 289 12.82 -1.57 -6.70
CA GLY A 289 13.49 -0.98 -7.86
C GLY A 289 12.93 -1.48 -9.18
N CYS A 290 12.77 -2.80 -9.32
CA CYS A 290 12.15 -3.40 -10.51
C CYS A 290 10.72 -2.87 -10.72
N LEU A 291 9.93 -2.80 -9.65
CA LEU A 291 8.58 -2.25 -9.70
C LEU A 291 8.58 -0.75 -10.06
N THR A 292 9.52 0.03 -9.53
CA THR A 292 9.70 1.44 -9.88
C THR A 292 10.01 1.61 -11.37
N GLU A 293 10.93 0.80 -11.91
CA GLU A 293 11.24 0.81 -13.34
C GLU A 293 10.04 0.43 -14.20
N LEU A 294 9.28 -0.59 -13.78
CA LEU A 294 8.08 -1.04 -14.47
C LEU A 294 6.99 0.05 -14.47
N LEU A 295 6.75 0.71 -13.33
CA LEU A 295 5.76 1.78 -13.20
C LEU A 295 6.15 3.04 -13.97
N LEU A 296 7.44 3.30 -14.08
CA LEU A 296 7.97 4.39 -14.90
C LEU A 296 8.17 3.98 -16.36
N CYS A 297 7.98 2.72 -16.73
CA CYS A 297 8.08 2.26 -18.10
C CYS A 297 6.98 2.92 -18.95
N GLY A 298 7.37 3.59 -20.04
CA GLY A 298 6.44 4.37 -20.86
C GLY A 298 5.95 5.68 -20.21
N PHE A 299 6.39 6.02 -19.00
CA PHE A 299 6.09 7.31 -18.37
C PHE A 299 7.00 8.40 -18.95
N HIS A 300 6.44 9.19 -19.88
CA HIS A 300 7.07 10.34 -20.52
C HIS A 300 6.42 11.67 -20.07
N LYS A 301 5.82 11.66 -18.87
CA LYS A 301 5.09 12.79 -18.31
C LYS A 301 5.88 13.44 -17.18
N MET A 302 5.73 14.74 -17.04
CA MET A 302 6.34 15.52 -15.98
C MET A 302 5.54 15.36 -14.67
N PRO A 303 6.19 14.95 -13.56
CA PRO A 303 5.49 14.71 -12.31
C PRO A 303 4.80 15.99 -11.81
N PHE A 304 3.48 15.91 -11.62
CA PHE A 304 2.57 16.95 -11.09
C PHE A 304 2.40 18.21 -11.96
N ALA A 305 2.88 18.21 -13.21
CA ALA A 305 2.84 19.36 -14.11
C ALA A 305 1.94 19.18 -15.34
N CYS A 306 1.75 17.95 -15.82
CA CYS A 306 0.93 17.68 -17.01
C CYS A 306 -0.57 17.99 -16.77
N SER A 307 -1.25 18.47 -17.81
CA SER A 307 -2.72 18.48 -17.81
C SER A 307 -3.25 17.05 -17.66
N TYR A 308 -4.26 16.88 -16.80
CA TYR A 308 -4.88 15.58 -16.53
C TYR A 308 -6.29 15.59 -17.08
N VAL A 309 -6.58 14.70 -18.02
CA VAL A 309 -7.95 14.48 -18.52
C VAL A 309 -8.61 13.36 -17.70
N PRO A 310 -9.57 13.68 -16.81
CA PRO A 310 -10.27 12.65 -16.04
C PRO A 310 -11.04 11.72 -16.98
N GLY A 311 -10.78 10.42 -16.90
CA GLY A 311 -11.51 9.39 -17.68
C GLY A 311 -10.66 8.60 -18.68
N LYS A 312 -9.45 9.07 -19.05
CA LYS A 312 -8.57 8.32 -19.97
C LYS A 312 -7.99 7.05 -19.34
N ALA A 313 -7.76 7.08 -18.03
CA ALA A 313 -7.38 5.90 -17.26
C ALA A 313 -8.64 5.12 -16.86
N ASN A 314 -8.92 4.05 -17.59
CA ASN A 314 -10.00 3.11 -17.34
C ASN A 314 -9.76 2.25 -16.09
N VAL A 315 -9.63 2.87 -14.91
CA VAL A 315 -9.38 2.18 -13.61
C VAL A 315 -10.44 1.09 -13.35
N LYS A 316 -11.68 1.32 -13.82
CA LYS A 316 -12.78 0.35 -13.75
C LYS A 316 -12.50 -0.97 -14.49
N TYR A 317 -11.68 -0.95 -15.54
CA TYR A 317 -11.32 -2.15 -16.30
C TYR A 317 -9.93 -2.69 -15.96
N LEU A 318 -9.04 -1.83 -15.44
CA LEU A 318 -7.66 -2.21 -15.11
C LEU A 318 -7.49 -2.81 -13.71
N TRP A 319 -8.51 -2.75 -12.84
CA TRP A 319 -8.40 -3.30 -11.49
C TRP A 319 -8.00 -4.78 -11.42
N PRO A 320 -8.45 -5.70 -12.32
CA PRO A 320 -8.03 -7.10 -12.27
C PRO A 320 -6.54 -7.25 -12.62
N VAL A 321 -6.04 -6.43 -13.54
CA VAL A 321 -4.63 -6.40 -13.91
C VAL A 321 -3.78 -5.93 -12.74
N TYR A 322 -4.22 -4.88 -12.02
CA TYR A 322 -3.53 -4.42 -10.81
C TYR A 322 -3.59 -5.45 -9.68
N ALA A 323 -4.71 -6.14 -9.51
CA ALA A 323 -4.85 -7.20 -8.52
C ALA A 323 -3.93 -8.39 -8.84
N LEU A 324 -3.89 -8.82 -10.11
CA LEU A 324 -2.98 -9.86 -10.59
C LEU A 324 -1.52 -9.45 -10.45
N ALA A 325 -1.19 -8.20 -10.77
CA ALA A 325 0.16 -7.67 -10.60
C ALA A 325 0.56 -7.63 -9.12
N LEU A 326 -0.34 -7.23 -8.22
CA LEU A 326 -0.12 -7.24 -6.78
C LEU A 326 0.11 -8.66 -6.26
N THR A 327 -0.78 -9.59 -6.59
CA THR A 327 -0.64 -10.99 -6.13
C THR A 327 0.63 -11.59 -6.68
N ALA A 328 0.94 -11.34 -7.95
CA ALA A 328 2.16 -11.85 -8.54
C ALA A 328 3.41 -11.25 -7.88
N TYR A 329 3.41 -9.92 -7.71
CA TYR A 329 4.51 -9.18 -7.12
C TYR A 329 4.72 -9.47 -5.63
N ALA A 330 3.68 -9.84 -4.87
CA ALA A 330 3.80 -10.11 -3.44
C ALA A 330 4.03 -11.61 -3.14
N TRP A 331 3.39 -12.51 -3.89
CA TRP A 331 3.40 -13.93 -3.59
C TRP A 331 4.60 -14.67 -4.22
N TRP A 332 4.88 -14.45 -5.51
CA TRP A 332 6.03 -15.11 -6.15
C TRP A 332 7.34 -14.62 -5.53
N THR A 333 7.52 -13.32 -5.35
CA THR A 333 8.70 -12.75 -4.71
C THR A 333 8.91 -13.27 -3.30
N ALA A 334 7.88 -13.28 -2.44
CA ALA A 334 8.04 -13.76 -1.07
C ALA A 334 8.41 -15.25 -1.01
N ARG A 335 7.87 -16.08 -1.93
CA ARG A 335 8.25 -17.49 -2.05
C ARG A 335 9.64 -17.69 -2.62
N LEU A 336 10.00 -16.93 -3.65
CA LEU A 336 11.34 -16.93 -4.21
C LEU A 336 12.36 -16.51 -3.16
N GLU A 337 12.06 -15.48 -2.39
CA GLU A 337 12.93 -14.98 -1.33
C GLU A 337 13.14 -16.00 -0.22
N LEU A 338 12.09 -16.69 0.23
CA LEU A 338 12.24 -17.80 1.17
C LEU A 338 13.17 -18.90 0.63
N TRP A 339 13.03 -19.25 -0.65
CA TRP A 339 13.89 -20.25 -1.28
C TRP A 339 15.34 -19.76 -1.42
N LEU A 340 15.54 -18.47 -1.68
CA LEU A 340 16.85 -17.83 -1.78
C LEU A 340 17.54 -17.73 -0.41
N LEU A 341 16.80 -17.42 0.66
CA LEU A 341 17.33 -17.32 2.02
C LEU A 341 17.83 -18.67 2.58
N ALA A 342 17.44 -19.79 1.97
CA ALA A 342 17.94 -21.12 2.36
C ALA A 342 19.42 -21.33 2.01
N ASP A 343 19.96 -20.58 1.04
CA ASP A 343 21.35 -20.73 0.59
C ASP A 343 21.94 -19.34 0.25
N PRO A 344 22.94 -18.85 1.00
CA PRO A 344 23.48 -17.50 0.81
C PRO A 344 24.11 -17.30 -0.58
N VAL A 345 24.59 -18.37 -1.22
CA VAL A 345 25.16 -18.29 -2.57
C VAL A 345 24.06 -18.02 -3.59
N ARG A 346 22.92 -18.73 -3.48
CA ARG A 346 21.76 -18.51 -4.36
C ARG A 346 21.21 -17.10 -4.20
N TRP A 347 21.09 -16.62 -2.97
CA TRP A 347 20.67 -15.26 -2.67
C TRP A 347 21.60 -14.23 -3.34
N GLY A 348 22.92 -14.42 -3.21
CA GLY A 348 23.92 -13.55 -3.83
C GLY A 348 23.83 -13.51 -5.36
N ILE A 349 23.69 -14.68 -5.99
CA ILE A 349 23.54 -14.79 -7.46
C ILE A 349 22.24 -14.09 -7.91
N ALA A 350 21.12 -14.33 -7.23
CA ALA A 350 19.84 -13.70 -7.57
C ALA A 350 19.92 -12.17 -7.45
N CYS A 351 20.54 -11.65 -6.39
CA CYS A 351 20.76 -10.21 -6.24
C CYS A 351 21.66 -9.64 -7.35
N ALA A 352 22.75 -10.34 -7.69
CA ALA A 352 23.65 -9.91 -8.77
C ALA A 352 22.93 -9.87 -10.12
N LEU A 353 22.13 -10.89 -10.44
CA LEU A 353 21.31 -10.93 -11.65
C LEU A 353 20.27 -9.80 -11.67
N LEU A 354 19.57 -9.56 -10.56
CA LEU A 354 18.61 -8.46 -10.46
C LEU A 354 19.27 -7.09 -10.65
N ILE A 355 20.44 -6.85 -10.05
CA ILE A 355 21.22 -5.63 -10.24
C ILE A 355 21.66 -5.49 -11.70
N ALA A 356 22.12 -6.56 -12.34
CA ALA A 356 22.48 -6.56 -13.75
C ALA A 356 21.27 -6.24 -14.64
N CYS A 357 20.11 -6.86 -14.41
CA CYS A 357 18.88 -6.58 -15.15
C CYS A 357 18.42 -5.14 -14.96
N LEU A 358 18.45 -4.61 -13.74
CA LEU A 358 18.10 -3.23 -13.43
C LEU A 358 19.03 -2.25 -14.14
N THR A 359 20.34 -2.41 -13.99
CA THR A 359 21.33 -1.52 -14.62
C THR A 359 21.26 -1.58 -16.14
N ALA A 360 21.07 -2.76 -16.73
CA ALA A 360 20.84 -2.94 -18.16
C ALA A 360 19.54 -2.25 -18.62
N GLY A 361 18.42 -2.43 -17.91
CA GLY A 361 17.15 -1.77 -18.22
C GLY A 361 17.25 -0.25 -18.19
N ILE A 362 17.96 0.29 -17.19
CA ILE A 362 18.24 1.72 -17.06
C ILE A 362 19.09 2.23 -18.21
N ALA A 363 20.17 1.51 -18.55
CA ALA A 363 21.06 1.87 -19.64
C ALA A 363 20.32 1.85 -20.99
N LEU A 364 19.53 0.81 -21.27
CA LEU A 364 18.69 0.71 -22.47
C LEU A 364 17.69 1.85 -22.55
N ARG A 365 17.04 2.19 -21.44
CA ARG A 365 16.10 3.30 -21.39
C ARG A 365 16.79 4.65 -21.65
N ARG A 366 17.95 4.89 -21.04
CA ARG A 366 18.76 6.10 -21.30
C ARG A 366 19.13 6.21 -22.78
N ARG A 367 19.52 5.09 -23.41
CA ARG A 367 19.79 5.04 -24.86
C ARG A 367 18.56 5.39 -25.70
N ARG A 368 17.39 4.83 -25.35
CA ARG A 368 16.12 5.13 -26.05
C ARG A 368 15.70 6.60 -25.93
N LEU A 369 15.88 7.18 -24.75
CA LEU A 369 15.61 8.60 -24.49
C LEU A 369 16.54 9.53 -25.26
N ALA A 370 17.80 9.12 -25.45
CA ALA A 370 18.75 9.84 -26.29
C ALA A 370 18.39 9.74 -27.79
N SER A 371 17.74 8.65 -28.22
CA SER A 371 17.49 8.39 -29.64
C SER A 371 16.17 8.96 -30.20
N SER A 372 15.08 9.12 -29.40
CA SER A 372 13.83 9.85 -29.80
C SER A 372 12.72 9.75 -28.76
N THR A 373 12.17 10.90 -28.33
CA THR A 373 10.74 11.26 -28.08
C THR A 373 10.67 12.61 -27.32
N PRO A 374 9.83 13.56 -27.72
CA PRO A 374 9.52 14.74 -26.90
C PRO A 374 8.69 14.30 -25.67
N LEU A 375 8.91 14.93 -24.52
CA LEU A 375 8.08 14.72 -23.32
C LEU A 375 6.70 15.33 -23.57
N THR A 376 5.65 14.69 -23.06
CA THR A 376 4.26 15.11 -23.29
C THR A 376 3.80 16.05 -22.17
N TYR A 377 3.65 17.34 -22.46
CA TYR A 377 3.24 18.36 -21.47
C TYR A 377 1.74 18.53 -21.34
N GLU A 378 1.02 18.30 -22.43
CA GLU A 378 -0.45 18.35 -22.48
C GLU A 378 -0.98 16.98 -22.89
N GLU A 379 -1.88 16.42 -22.07
CA GLU A 379 -2.78 15.40 -22.59
C GLU A 379 -3.78 16.11 -23.51
N GLU A 380 -3.56 16.00 -24.82
CA GLU A 380 -4.57 16.35 -25.80
C GLU A 380 -5.81 15.48 -25.55
N VAL A 381 -6.97 16.14 -25.46
CA VAL A 381 -8.26 15.46 -25.57
C VAL A 381 -8.27 14.88 -26.97
N GLU A 382 -8.32 13.56 -27.07
CA GLU A 382 -8.54 12.90 -28.35
C GLU A 382 -9.94 13.34 -28.80
N GLU A 383 -9.99 14.34 -29.69
CA GLU A 383 -11.24 14.87 -30.19
C GLU A 383 -12.00 13.70 -30.82
N ALA A 384 -13.13 13.33 -30.22
CA ALA A 384 -14.04 12.32 -30.78
C ALA A 384 -14.61 12.76 -32.15
N VAL A 385 -14.30 13.97 -32.60
CA VAL A 385 -14.63 14.51 -33.91
C VAL A 385 -13.36 15.16 -34.46
N GLN A 386 -12.66 14.46 -35.35
CA GLN A 386 -11.66 15.06 -36.22
C GLN A 386 -12.42 16.10 -37.06
N VAL A 387 -12.31 17.38 -36.71
CA VAL A 387 -13.00 18.44 -37.46
C VAL A 387 -12.33 18.49 -38.82
N LEU A 388 -12.96 17.86 -39.82
CA LEU A 388 -12.54 17.90 -41.21
C LEU A 388 -12.36 19.38 -41.56
N GLY A 389 -11.13 19.78 -41.84
CA GLY A 389 -10.77 21.17 -42.12
C GLY A 389 -11.48 21.64 -43.39
N VAL A 390 -12.72 22.11 -43.26
CA VAL A 390 -13.39 22.85 -44.32
C VAL A 390 -12.82 24.25 -44.26
N MET A 391 -11.89 24.53 -45.17
CA MET A 391 -11.47 25.89 -45.48
C MET A 391 -12.73 26.70 -45.82
N ARG A 392 -13.05 27.71 -45.00
CA ARG A 392 -13.96 28.77 -45.42
C ARG A 392 -13.20 29.61 -46.44
N THR A 393 -13.51 29.38 -47.71
CA THR A 393 -13.19 30.27 -48.83
C THR A 393 -13.87 31.61 -48.67
#